data_AF-A0A1Y4J1D5-F1
#
_entry.id   AF-A0A1Y4J1D5-F1
#
_cell.length_a   1.000
_cell.length_b   1.000
_cell.length_c   1.000
_cell.angle_alpha   90.00
_cell.angle_beta   90.00
_cell.angle_gamma   90.00
#
_symmetry.space_group_name_H-M   'P 1'
#
loop_
_entity.id
_entity.type
_entity.pdbx_description
1 polymer ?
#
loop_
_entity_poly.entity_id
_entity_poly.type
_entity_poly.pdbx_seq_one_letter_code
_entity_poly.pdbx_strand_id
1 'polypeptide(L)'
;MELAGIYINKGEYSKALELQKDEFGQYYISAQSLYCIGTIYMNQEKYDSAYFYLTQALINSNVYTRRGVYRNLLRLSYHPQYQKYMINFCDSLRAYEDSVQRLDKSKEIIIYRGKYEKERLVTQNQQLELEKVYTSRLLLLLTIIVLVLLVLLVYFYQRRKIAIHEKGEELNRLGLRLHEHESLMDRNNAYIAELEAQIAEGREASDQLGEQEETLASLRKENDSLRRDADRLRKEMEKLRLPSEESVGTERIAAELRQTR
;
A
#
# COMPACT_ATOMS: atom_id res chain seq x y z
N MET A 1 41.51 3.04 59.56
CA MET A 1 42.55 2.38 58.73
C MET A 1 43.40 3.28 57.82
N GLU A 2 42.84 4.05 56.88
CA GLU A 2 43.68 4.84 55.93
C GLU A 2 44.54 5.90 56.65
N LEU A 3 44.00 6.51 57.70
CA LEU A 3 44.73 7.51 58.51
C LEU A 3 45.92 6.91 59.28
N ALA A 4 45.78 5.69 59.82
CA ALA A 4 46.87 4.99 60.50
C ALA A 4 48.03 4.64 59.53
N GLY A 5 47.71 4.28 58.29
CA GLY A 5 48.71 4.05 57.24
C GLY A 5 49.56 5.30 56.92
N ILE A 6 48.94 6.49 56.97
CA ILE A 6 49.65 7.76 56.77
C ILE A 6 50.66 8.01 57.90
N TYR A 7 50.29 7.76 59.17
CA TYR A 7 51.22 7.91 60.29
C TYR A 7 52.36 6.88 60.30
N ILE A 8 52.09 5.64 59.84
CA ILE A 8 53.13 4.63 59.63
C ILE A 8 54.17 5.14 58.61
N ASN A 9 53.70 5.69 57.48
CA ASN A 9 54.58 6.22 56.43
C ASN A 9 55.40 7.44 56.89
N LYS A 10 54.91 8.18 57.88
CA LYS A 10 55.61 9.32 58.51
C LYS A 10 56.56 8.93 59.64
N GLY A 11 56.62 7.65 60.01
CA GLY A 11 57.44 7.17 61.15
C GLY A 11 56.83 7.44 62.53
N GLU A 12 55.61 7.97 62.61
CA GLU A 12 54.92 8.30 63.86
C GLU A 12 54.18 7.08 64.43
N TYR A 13 54.94 6.04 64.77
CA TYR A 13 54.40 4.72 65.12
C TYR A 13 53.53 4.69 66.38
N SER A 14 53.82 5.55 67.37
CA SER A 14 53.04 5.61 68.61
C SER A 14 51.63 6.14 68.38
N LYS A 15 51.49 7.21 67.57
CA LYS A 15 50.18 7.76 67.18
C LYS A 15 49.42 6.82 66.26
N ALA A 16 50.13 6.13 65.34
CA ALA A 16 49.52 5.11 64.50
C ALA A 16 48.93 3.96 65.35
N LEU A 17 49.64 3.54 66.41
CA LEU A 17 49.17 2.50 67.33
C LEU A 17 47.98 2.96 68.18
N GLU A 18 47.97 4.21 68.64
CA GLU A 18 46.87 4.80 69.41
C GLU A 18 45.59 4.87 68.57
N LEU A 19 45.67 5.45 67.36
CA LEU A 19 44.55 5.48 66.41
C LEU A 19 44.05 4.08 66.08
N GLN A 20 44.97 3.14 65.93
CA GLN A 20 44.60 1.77 65.65
C GLN A 20 43.88 1.15 66.84
N LYS A 21 44.38 1.33 68.09
CA LYS A 21 43.81 0.87 69.37
C LYS A 21 42.45 1.48 69.71
N ASP A 22 42.23 2.75 69.39
CA ASP A 22 40.91 3.38 69.55
C ASP A 22 39.86 2.73 68.63
N GLU A 23 40.26 2.32 67.42
CA GLU A 23 39.41 1.50 66.53
C GLU A 23 39.13 0.09 67.11
N PHE A 24 39.98 -0.47 68.01
CA PHE A 24 39.73 -1.80 68.65
C PHE A 24 38.56 -1.75 69.64
N GLY A 25 38.30 -0.60 70.26
CA GLY A 25 37.27 -0.46 71.28
C GLY A 25 35.84 -0.51 70.74
N GLN A 26 35.64 -0.27 69.44
CA GLN A 26 34.31 -0.06 68.86
C GLN A 26 33.88 -1.09 67.79
N TYR A 27 34.76 -1.95 67.28
CA TYR A 27 34.43 -2.86 66.18
C TYR A 27 35.22 -4.18 66.22
N TYR A 28 34.66 -5.24 65.60
CA TYR A 28 35.31 -6.53 65.44
C TYR A 28 36.72 -6.37 64.82
N ILE A 29 37.72 -6.95 65.47
CA ILE A 29 39.12 -6.82 65.06
C ILE A 29 39.31 -7.50 63.70
N SER A 30 39.52 -6.70 62.64
CA SER A 30 39.80 -7.25 61.32
C SER A 30 41.22 -7.81 61.22
N ALA A 31 41.42 -8.84 60.40
CA ALA A 31 42.75 -9.39 60.11
C ALA A 31 43.71 -8.33 59.54
N GLN A 32 43.18 -7.33 58.82
CA GLN A 32 43.96 -6.21 58.30
C GLN A 32 44.42 -5.28 59.44
N SER A 33 43.63 -5.10 60.50
CA SER A 33 43.98 -4.26 61.66
C SER A 33 45.12 -4.89 62.43
N LEU A 34 45.04 -6.21 62.64
CA LEU A 34 46.10 -7.01 63.25
C LEU A 34 47.39 -6.96 62.43
N TYR A 35 47.28 -7.03 61.10
CA TYR A 35 48.44 -6.89 60.20
C TYR A 35 49.13 -5.53 60.36
N CYS A 36 48.36 -4.44 60.39
CA CYS A 36 48.89 -3.10 60.59
C CYS A 36 49.58 -2.95 61.96
N ILE A 37 48.97 -3.45 63.04
CA ILE A 37 49.61 -3.47 64.37
C ILE A 37 50.91 -4.26 64.36
N GLY A 38 50.90 -5.46 63.77
CA GLY A 38 52.09 -6.29 63.64
C GLY A 38 53.21 -5.57 62.89
N THR A 39 52.86 -4.83 61.83
CA THR A 39 53.80 -4.01 61.05
C THR A 39 54.34 -2.81 61.87
N ILE A 40 53.50 -2.17 62.67
CA ILE A 40 53.93 -1.09 63.58
C ILE A 40 54.95 -1.62 64.59
N TYR A 41 54.68 -2.77 65.21
CA TYR A 41 55.62 -3.38 66.15
C TYR A 41 56.90 -3.85 65.47
N MET A 42 56.85 -4.34 64.23
CA MET A 42 58.05 -4.64 63.43
C MET A 42 58.94 -3.40 63.26
N ASN A 43 58.33 -2.24 62.97
CA ASN A 43 59.06 -0.99 62.78
C ASN A 43 59.59 -0.38 64.10
N GLN A 44 58.99 -0.74 65.23
CA GLN A 44 59.49 -0.41 66.58
C GLN A 44 60.50 -1.43 67.11
N GLU A 45 60.94 -2.40 66.30
CA GLU A 45 61.85 -3.49 66.69
C GLU A 45 61.33 -4.38 67.85
N LYS A 46 60.02 -4.35 68.11
CA LYS A 46 59.35 -5.18 69.12
C LYS A 46 58.92 -6.51 68.50
N TYR A 47 59.90 -7.37 68.24
CA TYR A 47 59.75 -8.59 67.43
C TYR A 47 58.76 -9.62 68.00
N ASP A 48 58.71 -9.82 69.31
CA ASP A 48 57.76 -10.76 69.93
C ASP A 48 56.31 -10.30 69.77
N SER A 49 56.05 -9.00 70.01
CA SER A 49 54.73 -8.41 69.79
C SER A 49 54.35 -8.43 68.31
N ALA A 50 55.30 -8.10 67.43
CA ALA A 50 55.10 -8.18 66.00
C ALA A 50 54.69 -9.59 65.56
N TYR A 51 55.42 -10.62 66.01
CA TYR A 51 55.10 -12.02 65.72
C TYR A 51 53.69 -12.40 66.17
N PHE A 52 53.30 -12.02 67.39
CA PHE A 52 51.98 -12.33 67.95
C PHE A 52 50.84 -11.72 67.14
N TYR A 53 50.93 -10.44 66.77
CA TYR A 53 49.87 -9.78 66.00
C TYR A 53 49.86 -10.20 64.52
N LEU A 54 51.04 -10.44 63.92
CA LEU A 54 51.14 -10.95 62.54
C LEU A 54 50.57 -12.37 62.41
N THR A 55 50.85 -13.27 63.37
CA THR A 55 50.29 -14.62 63.34
C THR A 55 48.78 -14.63 63.53
N GLN A 56 48.24 -13.76 64.39
CA GLN A 56 46.78 -13.58 64.49
C GLN A 56 46.16 -13.00 63.22
N ALA A 57 46.85 -12.11 62.50
CA ALA A 57 46.39 -11.58 61.22
C ALA A 57 46.24 -12.65 60.14
N LEU A 58 46.81 -13.85 60.30
CA LEU A 58 46.59 -14.98 59.38
C LEU A 58 45.19 -15.58 59.53
N ILE A 59 44.54 -15.39 60.67
CA ILE A 59 43.19 -15.90 60.95
C ILE A 59 42.20 -15.04 60.14
N ASN A 60 41.38 -15.69 59.30
CA ASN A 60 40.35 -15.05 58.47
C ASN A 60 40.85 -13.91 57.54
N SER A 61 42.14 -13.87 57.19
CA SER A 61 42.67 -12.91 56.21
C SER A 61 42.45 -13.36 54.77
N ASN A 62 42.22 -12.36 53.91
CA ASN A 62 42.25 -12.55 52.46
C ASN A 62 43.68 -12.81 51.96
N VAL A 63 43.79 -13.30 50.72
CA VAL A 63 45.06 -13.69 50.06
C VAL A 63 46.09 -12.54 50.04
N TYR A 64 45.64 -11.29 49.87
CA TYR A 64 46.51 -10.11 49.82
C TYR A 64 47.10 -9.76 51.19
N THR A 65 46.26 -9.80 52.24
CA THR A 65 46.70 -9.60 53.63
C THR A 65 47.65 -10.72 54.05
N ARG A 66 47.37 -11.98 53.71
CA ARG A 66 48.27 -13.12 53.98
C ARG A 66 49.64 -12.95 53.34
N ARG A 67 49.70 -12.53 52.07
CA ARG A 67 50.97 -12.20 51.40
C ARG A 67 51.76 -11.15 52.17
N GLY A 68 51.10 -10.07 52.60
CA GLY A 68 51.74 -9.00 53.39
C GLY A 68 52.25 -9.48 54.74
N VAL A 69 51.46 -10.30 55.44
CA VAL A 69 51.83 -10.91 56.72
C VAL A 69 53.06 -11.81 56.56
N TYR A 70 53.05 -12.76 55.62
CA TYR A 70 54.18 -13.67 55.40
C TYR A 70 55.45 -12.94 54.95
N ARG A 71 55.34 -11.82 54.22
CA ARG A 71 56.48 -10.97 53.90
C ARG A 71 57.12 -10.36 55.16
N ASN A 72 56.32 -9.93 56.11
CA ASN A 72 56.82 -9.41 57.40
C ASN A 72 57.37 -10.52 58.30
N LEU A 73 56.73 -11.70 58.33
CA LEU A 73 57.23 -12.86 59.07
C LEU A 73 58.56 -13.37 58.50
N LEU A 74 58.74 -13.34 57.17
CA LEU A 74 60.01 -13.67 56.54
C LEU A 74 61.11 -12.68 56.96
N ARG A 75 60.81 -11.38 56.97
CA ARG A 75 61.73 -10.34 57.49
C ARG A 75 62.10 -10.61 58.95
N LEU A 76 61.14 -11.02 59.77
CA LEU A 76 61.38 -11.38 61.18
C LEU A 76 62.31 -12.58 61.32
N SER A 77 62.23 -13.56 60.43
CA SER A 77 63.05 -14.77 60.49
C SER A 77 64.55 -14.56 60.23
N TYR A 78 64.99 -13.36 59.85
CA TYR A 78 66.42 -13.02 59.86
C TYR A 78 66.99 -12.85 61.28
N HIS A 79 66.14 -12.72 62.31
CA HIS A 79 66.57 -12.74 63.69
C HIS A 79 66.76 -14.19 64.20
N PRO A 80 67.84 -14.50 64.96
CA PRO A 80 68.17 -15.86 65.37
C PRO A 80 67.01 -16.63 66.05
N GLN A 81 66.19 -15.93 66.84
CA GLN A 81 65.04 -16.51 67.55
C GLN A 81 63.96 -17.08 66.61
N TYR A 82 63.83 -16.52 65.40
CA TYR A 82 62.77 -16.84 64.43
C TYR A 82 63.30 -17.59 63.19
N GLN A 83 64.62 -17.75 63.07
CA GLN A 83 65.28 -18.34 61.91
C GLN A 83 64.78 -19.75 61.57
N LYS A 84 64.39 -20.54 62.57
CA LYS A 84 63.82 -21.88 62.37
C LYS A 84 62.54 -21.92 61.51
N TYR A 85 61.84 -20.79 61.36
CA TYR A 85 60.61 -20.70 60.57
C TYR A 85 60.81 -20.16 59.14
N MET A 86 62.04 -19.77 58.78
CA MET A 86 62.38 -19.12 57.51
C MET A 86 61.84 -19.87 56.28
N ILE A 87 62.08 -21.19 56.20
CA ILE A 87 61.65 -22.02 55.06
C ILE A 87 60.12 -21.98 54.91
N ASN A 88 59.40 -22.22 56.00
CA ASN A 88 57.94 -22.22 56.01
C ASN A 88 57.36 -20.86 55.59
N PHE A 89 57.97 -19.75 56.03
CA PHE A 89 57.56 -18.41 55.62
C PHE A 89 57.84 -18.13 54.16
N CYS A 90 58.98 -18.59 53.64
CA CYS A 90 59.35 -18.45 52.24
C CYS A 90 58.37 -19.20 51.32
N ASP A 91 58.10 -20.47 51.63
CA ASP A 91 57.18 -21.31 50.85
C ASP A 91 55.76 -20.75 50.86
N SER A 92 55.29 -20.32 52.05
CA SER A 92 53.97 -19.70 52.19
C SER A 92 53.88 -18.40 51.42
N LEU A 93 54.90 -17.52 51.51
CA LEU A 93 54.94 -16.27 50.78
C LEU A 93 54.85 -16.52 49.27
N ARG A 94 55.64 -17.46 48.75
CA ARG A 94 55.62 -17.82 47.33
C ARG A 94 54.24 -18.29 46.88
N ALA A 95 53.60 -19.17 47.63
CA ALA A 95 52.25 -19.67 47.31
C ALA A 95 51.20 -18.54 47.28
N TYR A 96 51.30 -17.57 48.20
CA TYR A 96 50.40 -16.41 48.23
C TYR A 96 50.73 -15.38 47.13
N GLU A 97 52.00 -15.23 46.75
CA GLU A 97 52.40 -14.39 45.62
C GLU A 97 51.85 -14.92 44.29
N ASP A 98 51.98 -16.21 44.05
CA ASP A 98 51.38 -16.88 42.88
C ASP A 98 49.85 -16.71 42.87
N SER A 99 49.22 -16.85 44.04
CA SER A 99 47.77 -16.70 44.17
C SER A 99 47.28 -15.28 43.92
N VAL A 100 47.99 -14.27 44.45
CA VAL A 100 47.69 -12.86 44.17
C VAL A 100 47.86 -12.57 42.67
N GLN A 101 48.95 -13.05 42.06
CA GLN A 101 49.19 -12.84 40.62
C GLN A 101 48.07 -13.44 39.76
N ARG A 102 47.57 -14.63 40.11
CA ARG A 102 46.42 -15.24 39.41
C ARG A 102 45.15 -14.42 39.57
N LEU A 103 44.87 -13.90 40.77
CA LEU A 103 43.69 -13.07 41.01
C LEU A 103 43.76 -11.74 40.26
N ASP A 104 44.92 -11.09 40.25
CA ASP A 104 45.11 -9.82 39.54
C ASP A 104 44.97 -10.00 38.02
N LYS A 105 45.57 -11.06 37.45
CA LYS A 105 45.35 -11.43 36.04
C LYS A 105 43.88 -11.71 35.73
N SER A 106 43.18 -12.41 36.62
CA SER A 106 41.75 -12.71 36.43
C SER A 106 40.90 -11.42 36.43
N LYS A 107 41.16 -10.49 37.36
CA LYS A 107 40.50 -9.17 37.39
C LYS A 107 40.76 -8.39 36.11
N GLU A 108 42.01 -8.38 35.65
CA GLU A 108 42.41 -7.72 34.41
C GLU A 108 41.66 -8.29 33.20
N ILE A 109 41.55 -9.62 33.09
CA ILE A 109 40.76 -10.29 32.03
C ILE A 109 39.29 -9.88 32.08
N ILE A 110 38.68 -9.81 33.27
CA ILE A 110 37.28 -9.37 33.42
C ILE A 110 37.11 -7.92 32.95
N ILE A 111 38.02 -7.03 33.32
CA ILE A 111 37.99 -5.63 32.89
C ILE A 111 38.12 -5.52 31.37
N TYR A 112 39.05 -6.24 30.74
CA TYR A 112 39.19 -6.24 29.29
C TYR A 112 37.97 -6.81 28.58
N ARG A 113 37.40 -7.92 29.08
CA ARG A 113 36.15 -8.47 28.53
C ARG A 113 35.00 -7.47 28.61
N GLY A 114 34.82 -6.82 29.77
CA GLY A 114 33.79 -5.80 29.94
C GLY A 114 33.95 -4.60 29.00
N LYS A 115 35.18 -4.14 28.78
CA LYS A 115 35.47 -3.07 27.80
C LYS A 115 35.13 -3.50 26.38
N TYR A 116 35.59 -4.68 25.97
CA TYR A 116 35.36 -5.22 24.63
C TYR A 116 33.87 -5.46 24.35
N GLU A 117 33.13 -6.05 25.30
CA GLU A 117 31.69 -6.25 25.17
C GLU A 117 30.94 -4.93 25.04
N LYS A 118 31.33 -3.91 25.82
CA LYS A 118 30.75 -2.57 25.71
C LYS A 118 30.96 -1.97 24.32
N GLU A 119 32.18 -2.02 23.79
CA GLU A 119 32.50 -1.51 22.45
C GLU A 119 31.76 -2.27 21.34
N ARG A 120 31.65 -3.59 21.49
CA ARG A 120 30.89 -4.44 20.56
C ARG A 120 29.41 -4.10 20.58
N LEU A 121 28.81 -3.93 21.76
CA LEU A 121 27.39 -3.56 21.91
C LEU A 121 27.11 -2.18 21.31
N VAL A 122 28.01 -1.21 21.49
CA VAL A 122 27.88 0.11 20.85
C VAL A 122 27.89 -0.01 19.33
N THR A 123 28.84 -0.77 18.79
CA THR A 123 28.93 -1.00 17.34
C THR A 123 27.67 -1.68 16.80
N GLN A 124 27.16 -2.70 17.47
CA GLN A 124 25.93 -3.39 17.08
C GLN A 124 24.70 -2.50 17.18
N ASN A 125 24.58 -1.69 18.24
CA ASN A 125 23.47 -0.75 18.38
C ASN A 125 23.49 0.31 17.26
N GLN A 126 24.66 0.83 16.90
CA GLN A 126 24.79 1.75 15.77
C GLN A 126 24.34 1.11 14.44
N GLN A 127 24.72 -0.14 14.19
CA GLN A 127 24.26 -0.89 13.01
C GLN A 127 22.73 -1.08 13.02
N LEU A 128 22.17 -1.50 14.16
CA LEU A 128 20.72 -1.67 14.32
C LEU A 128 19.94 -0.36 14.17
N GLU A 129 20.47 0.76 14.65
CA GLU A 129 19.87 2.08 14.45
C GLU A 129 19.82 2.45 12.97
N LEU A 130 20.89 2.19 12.21
CA LEU A 130 20.92 2.42 10.77
C LEU A 130 19.90 1.54 10.03
N GLU A 131 19.80 0.25 10.37
CA GLU A 131 18.81 -0.67 9.77
C GLU A 131 17.37 -0.24 10.08
N LYS A 132 17.09 0.20 11.31
CA LYS A 132 15.76 0.71 11.72
C LYS A 132 15.39 1.97 10.95
N VAL A 133 16.33 2.91 10.79
CA VAL A 133 16.08 4.15 10.03
C VAL A 133 15.81 3.83 8.57
N TYR A 134 16.58 2.92 7.96
CA TYR A 134 16.35 2.50 6.57
C TYR A 134 14.96 1.87 6.39
N THR A 135 14.62 0.91 7.26
CA THR A 135 13.32 0.23 7.24
C THR A 135 12.17 1.20 7.47
N SER A 136 12.32 2.13 8.43
CA SER A 136 11.32 3.16 8.71
C SER A 136 11.12 4.11 7.53
N ARG A 137 12.20 4.57 6.87
CA ARG A 137 12.11 5.39 5.66
C ARG A 137 11.42 4.65 4.52
N LEU A 138 11.72 3.37 4.32
CA LEU A 138 11.09 2.55 3.27
C LEU A 138 9.60 2.35 3.52
N LEU A 139 9.19 2.10 4.77
CA LEU A 139 7.78 2.04 5.16
C LEU A 139 7.06 3.37 4.91
N LEU A 140 7.67 4.50 5.26
CA LEU A 140 7.12 5.83 4.98
C LEU A 140 6.96 6.11 3.48
N LEU A 141 7.91 5.68 2.65
CA LEU A 141 7.78 5.80 1.19
C LEU A 141 6.63 4.94 0.65
N LEU A 142 6.49 3.71 1.16
CA LEU A 142 5.41 2.82 0.76
C LEU A 142 4.02 3.37 1.13
N THR A 143 3.87 3.97 2.31
CA THR A 143 2.60 4.59 2.71
C THR A 143 2.23 5.79 1.82
N ILE A 144 3.21 6.62 1.44
CA ILE A 144 2.99 7.74 0.50
C ILE A 144 2.52 7.21 -0.86
N ILE A 145 3.17 6.17 -1.40
CA ILE A 145 2.78 5.57 -2.69
C ILE A 145 1.34 5.06 -2.63
N VAL A 146 0.95 4.35 -1.56
CA VAL A 146 -0.43 3.86 -1.37
C VAL A 146 -1.43 5.02 -1.31
N LEU A 147 -1.09 6.12 -0.62
CA LEU A 147 -1.92 7.31 -0.55
C LEU A 147 -2.14 7.94 -1.94
N VAL A 148 -1.06 8.07 -2.73
CA VAL A 148 -1.14 8.59 -4.11
C VAL A 148 -1.98 7.69 -5.00
N LEU A 149 -1.82 6.37 -4.89
CA LEU A 149 -2.64 5.40 -5.63
C LEU A 149 -4.13 5.51 -5.27
N LEU A 150 -4.48 5.73 -4.00
CA LEU A 150 -5.87 5.97 -3.58
C LEU A 150 -6.43 7.25 -4.22
N VAL A 151 -5.67 8.35 -4.24
CA VAL A 151 -6.08 9.60 -4.89
C VAL A 151 -6.28 9.38 -6.39
N LEU A 152 -5.36 8.67 -7.05
CA LEU A 152 -5.49 8.33 -8.48
C LEU A 152 -6.71 7.45 -8.76
N LEU A 153 -7.01 6.47 -7.89
CA LEU A 153 -8.20 5.64 -8.00
C LEU A 153 -9.48 6.46 -7.89
N VAL A 154 -9.56 7.36 -6.91
CA VAL A 154 -10.71 8.26 -6.76
C VAL A 154 -10.85 9.16 -7.98
N TYR A 155 -9.76 9.76 -8.45
CA TYR A 155 -9.76 10.59 -9.66
C TYR A 155 -10.22 9.80 -10.89
N PHE A 156 -9.71 8.59 -11.07
CA PHE A 156 -10.11 7.70 -12.16
C PHE A 156 -11.58 7.31 -12.05
N TYR A 157 -12.07 7.01 -10.84
CA TYR A 157 -13.47 6.70 -10.59
C TYR A 157 -14.39 7.87 -10.93
N GLN A 158 -14.05 9.10 -10.50
CA GLN A 158 -14.79 10.30 -10.85
C GLN A 158 -14.79 10.56 -12.35
N ARG A 159 -13.61 10.47 -13.00
CA ARG A 159 -13.48 10.65 -14.44
C ARG A 159 -14.30 9.62 -15.22
N ARG A 160 -14.28 8.35 -14.78
CA ARG A 160 -15.07 7.28 -15.39
C ARG A 160 -16.56 7.48 -15.18
N LYS A 161 -17.00 8.01 -14.02
CA LYS A 161 -18.40 8.36 -13.75
C LYS A 161 -18.91 9.45 -14.71
N ILE A 162 -18.11 10.49 -14.96
CA ILE A 162 -18.46 11.57 -15.92
C ILE A 162 -18.57 11.01 -17.34
N ALA A 163 -17.60 10.20 -17.78
CA ALA A 163 -17.62 9.59 -19.12
C ALA A 163 -18.82 8.65 -19.36
N ILE A 164 -19.33 8.01 -18.31
CA ILE A 164 -20.54 7.17 -18.39
C ILE A 164 -21.79 8.03 -18.47
N HIS A 165 -21.84 9.17 -17.76
CA HIS A 165 -22.95 10.12 -17.84
C HIS A 165 -23.12 10.69 -19.24
N GLU A 166 -22.02 11.10 -19.86
CA GLU A 166 -22.00 11.70 -21.20
C GLU A 166 -22.47 10.69 -22.27
N LYS A 167 -21.99 9.44 -22.20
CA LYS A 167 -22.49 8.36 -23.07
C LYS A 167 -23.97 8.04 -22.82
N GLY A 168 -24.44 8.15 -21.58
CA GLY A 168 -25.86 7.99 -21.25
C GLY A 168 -26.73 9.07 -21.88
N GLU A 169 -26.26 10.31 -21.91
CA GLU A 169 -26.97 11.43 -22.55
C GLU A 169 -26.99 11.31 -24.08
N GLU A 170 -25.90 10.86 -24.69
CA GLU A 170 -25.85 10.58 -26.13
C GLU A 170 -26.81 9.43 -26.52
N LEU A 171 -26.84 8.34 -25.75
CA LEU A 171 -27.79 7.24 -25.93
C LEU A 171 -29.23 7.70 -25.78
N ASN A 172 -29.52 8.56 -24.79
CA ASN A 172 -30.86 9.08 -24.56
C ASN A 172 -31.32 10.00 -25.71
N ARG A 173 -30.42 10.84 -26.24
CA ARG A 173 -30.69 11.68 -27.43
C ARG A 173 -30.87 10.87 -28.71
N LEU A 174 -30.12 9.78 -28.86
CA LEU A 174 -30.28 8.87 -29.99
C LEU A 174 -31.60 8.11 -29.90
N GLY A 175 -31.98 7.65 -28.69
CA GLY A 175 -33.26 7.02 -28.42
C GLY A 175 -34.46 7.93 -28.74
N LEU A 176 -34.39 9.20 -28.36
CA LEU A 176 -35.44 10.18 -28.69
C LEU A 176 -35.62 10.39 -30.20
N ARG A 177 -34.51 10.51 -30.95
CA ARG A 177 -34.56 10.62 -32.43
C ARG A 177 -35.07 9.34 -33.10
N LEU A 178 -34.73 8.18 -32.56
CA LEU A 178 -35.23 6.89 -33.05
C LEU A 178 -36.76 6.82 -32.90
N HIS A 179 -37.27 7.22 -31.74
CA HIS A 179 -38.71 7.24 -31.46
C HIS A 179 -39.47 8.21 -32.37
N GLU A 180 -38.87 9.36 -32.69
CA GLU A 180 -39.45 10.34 -33.62
C GLU A 180 -39.50 9.78 -35.06
N HIS A 181 -38.44 9.11 -35.51
CA HIS A 181 -38.42 8.43 -36.80
C HIS A 181 -39.44 7.29 -36.88
N GLU A 182 -39.59 6.50 -35.81
CA GLU A 182 -40.58 5.43 -35.73
C GLU A 182 -42.01 5.98 -35.83
N SER A 183 -42.32 7.05 -35.11
CA SER A 183 -43.63 7.72 -35.21
C SER A 183 -43.90 8.31 -36.60
N LEU A 184 -42.87 8.84 -37.27
CA LEU A 184 -43.00 9.32 -38.64
C LEU A 184 -43.19 8.17 -39.65
N MET A 185 -42.52 7.04 -39.46
CA MET A 185 -42.71 5.85 -40.29
C MET A 185 -44.13 5.29 -40.14
N ASP A 186 -44.67 5.26 -38.92
CA ASP A 186 -46.05 4.81 -38.68
C ASP A 186 -47.07 5.70 -39.40
N ARG A 187 -46.88 7.03 -39.35
CA ARG A 187 -47.74 7.98 -40.07
C ARG A 187 -47.62 7.84 -41.58
N ASN A 188 -46.41 7.64 -42.08
CA ASN A 188 -46.17 7.46 -43.52
C ASN A 188 -46.79 6.14 -44.00
N ASN A 189 -46.64 5.06 -43.25
CA ASN A 189 -47.29 3.78 -43.54
C ASN A 189 -48.82 3.89 -43.55
N ALA A 190 -49.41 4.62 -42.60
CA ALA A 190 -50.85 4.87 -42.59
C ALA A 190 -51.30 5.66 -43.84
N TYR A 191 -50.51 6.65 -44.27
CA TYR A 191 -50.80 7.43 -45.48
C TYR A 191 -50.63 6.60 -46.75
N ILE A 192 -49.64 5.72 -46.81
CA ILE A 192 -49.46 4.76 -47.92
C ILE A 192 -50.67 3.82 -47.99
N ALA A 193 -51.15 3.30 -46.87
CA ALA A 193 -52.34 2.44 -46.84
C ALA A 193 -53.60 3.17 -47.34
N GLU A 194 -53.74 4.46 -47.03
CA GLU A 194 -54.83 5.29 -47.54
C GLU A 194 -54.73 5.53 -49.05
N LEU A 195 -53.52 5.81 -49.55
CA LEU A 195 -53.27 5.95 -50.99
C LEU A 195 -53.51 4.63 -51.74
N GLU A 196 -53.12 3.49 -51.18
CA GLU A 196 -53.39 2.17 -51.74
C GLU A 196 -54.90 1.88 -51.81
N ALA A 197 -55.65 2.26 -50.78
CA ALA A 197 -57.11 2.16 -50.79
C ALA A 197 -57.74 3.04 -51.89
N GLN A 198 -57.29 4.29 -52.04
CA GLN A 198 -57.76 5.18 -53.11
C GLN A 198 -57.41 4.67 -54.51
N ILE A 199 -56.22 4.07 -54.67
CA ILE A 199 -55.81 3.45 -55.94
C ILE A 199 -56.64 2.20 -56.23
N ALA A 200 -56.94 1.37 -55.22
CA ALA A 200 -57.81 0.20 -55.39
C ALA A 200 -59.23 0.60 -55.80
N GLU A 201 -59.81 1.60 -55.13
CA GLU A 201 -61.14 2.14 -55.45
C GLU A 201 -61.17 2.78 -56.85
N GLY A 202 -60.12 3.52 -57.22
CA GLY A 202 -59.96 4.06 -58.57
C GLY A 202 -59.76 3.00 -59.65
N ARG A 203 -59.13 1.87 -59.31
CA ARG A 203 -58.94 0.73 -60.23
C ARG A 203 -60.25 -0.03 -60.45
N GLU A 204 -61.06 -0.25 -59.41
CA GLU A 204 -62.41 -0.80 -59.55
C GLU A 204 -63.30 0.09 -60.44
N ALA A 205 -63.22 1.41 -60.30
CA ALA A 205 -63.91 2.35 -61.17
C ALA A 205 -63.40 2.32 -62.64
N SER A 206 -62.09 2.12 -62.83
CA SER A 206 -61.49 1.96 -64.16
C SER A 206 -61.90 0.65 -64.83
N ASP A 207 -62.02 -0.44 -64.09
CA ASP A 207 -62.47 -1.73 -64.61
C ASP A 207 -63.97 -1.67 -65.01
N GLN A 208 -64.80 -0.96 -64.24
CA GLN A 208 -66.20 -0.68 -64.60
C GLN A 208 -66.33 0.17 -65.88
N LEU A 209 -65.42 1.12 -66.09
CA LEU A 209 -65.37 1.92 -67.34
C LEU A 209 -64.94 1.06 -68.54
N GLY A 210 -64.04 0.09 -68.35
CA GLY A 210 -63.66 -0.87 -69.39
C GLY A 210 -64.82 -1.74 -69.86
N GLU A 211 -65.65 -2.22 -68.94
CA GLU A 211 -66.88 -2.95 -69.28
C GLU A 211 -67.88 -2.06 -70.04
N GLN A 212 -68.02 -0.78 -69.65
CA GLN A 212 -68.86 0.16 -70.40
C GLN A 212 -68.33 0.42 -71.82
N GLU A 213 -67.02 0.57 -72.02
CA GLU A 213 -66.42 0.72 -73.35
C GLU A 213 -66.66 -0.51 -74.24
N GLU A 214 -66.62 -1.71 -73.68
CA GLU A 214 -66.91 -2.96 -74.42
C GLU A 214 -68.37 -3.04 -74.86
N THR A 215 -69.32 -2.61 -74.00
CA THR A 215 -70.74 -2.48 -74.39
C THR A 215 -70.98 -1.38 -75.43
N LEU A 216 -70.21 -0.30 -75.39
CA LEU A 216 -70.29 0.78 -76.38
C LEU A 216 -69.73 0.35 -77.74
N ALA A 217 -68.68 -0.48 -77.74
CA ALA A 217 -68.10 -1.06 -78.94
C ALA A 217 -69.05 -2.05 -79.62
N SER A 218 -69.78 -2.88 -78.85
CA SER A 218 -70.79 -3.80 -79.38
C SER A 218 -71.97 -3.04 -80.00
N LEU A 219 -72.48 -2.00 -79.34
CA LEU A 219 -73.53 -1.11 -79.86
C LEU A 219 -73.10 -0.34 -81.11
N ARG A 220 -71.86 0.13 -81.19
CA ARG A 220 -71.32 0.77 -82.41
C ARG A 220 -71.29 -0.20 -83.59
N LYS A 221 -70.86 -1.45 -83.34
CA LYS A 221 -70.81 -2.49 -84.38
C LYS A 221 -72.21 -2.84 -84.90
N GLU A 222 -73.19 -2.86 -84.01
CA GLU A 222 -74.61 -3.05 -84.37
C GLU A 222 -75.17 -1.87 -85.18
N ASN A 223 -74.82 -0.63 -84.80
CA ASN A 223 -75.18 0.57 -85.56
C ASN A 223 -74.60 0.56 -86.98
N ASP A 224 -73.35 0.13 -87.14
CA ASP A 224 -72.70 0.02 -88.46
C ASP A 224 -73.30 -1.10 -89.33
N SER A 225 -73.83 -2.18 -88.75
CA SER A 225 -74.63 -3.15 -89.51
C SER A 225 -75.97 -2.56 -89.94
N LEU A 226 -76.69 -1.90 -89.04
CA LEU A 226 -77.98 -1.27 -89.35
C LEU A 226 -77.84 -0.17 -90.40
N ARG A 227 -76.74 0.59 -90.37
CA ARG A 227 -76.44 1.62 -91.38
C ARG A 227 -76.13 1.02 -92.75
N ARG A 228 -75.41 -0.12 -92.79
CA ARG A 228 -75.17 -0.86 -94.04
C ARG A 228 -76.45 -1.48 -94.60
N ASP A 229 -77.34 -1.95 -93.74
CA ASP A 229 -78.66 -2.45 -94.14
C ASP A 229 -79.56 -1.31 -94.63
N ALA A 230 -79.53 -0.15 -93.97
CA ALA A 230 -80.22 1.05 -94.43
C ALA A 230 -79.70 1.54 -95.79
N ASP A 231 -78.40 1.48 -96.05
CA ASP A 231 -77.81 1.82 -97.35
C ASP A 231 -78.10 0.76 -98.43
N ARG A 232 -78.20 -0.52 -98.07
CA ARG A 232 -78.70 -1.58 -98.97
C ARG A 232 -80.15 -1.34 -99.36
N LEU A 233 -81.02 -1.06 -98.39
CA LEU A 233 -82.43 -0.75 -98.62
C LEU A 233 -82.59 0.54 -99.44
N ARG A 234 -81.74 1.56 -99.21
CA ARG A 234 -81.70 2.77 -100.05
C ARG A 234 -81.31 2.46 -101.49
N LYS A 235 -80.29 1.63 -101.71
CA LYS A 235 -79.89 1.20 -103.08
C LYS A 235 -80.94 0.33 -103.75
N GLU A 236 -81.70 -0.47 -103.00
CA GLU A 236 -82.83 -1.22 -103.53
C GLU A 236 -84.01 -0.31 -103.89
N MET A 237 -84.31 0.71 -103.08
CA MET A 237 -85.30 1.73 -103.44
C MET A 237 -84.88 2.54 -104.67
N GLU A 238 -83.59 2.87 -104.81
CA GLU A 238 -83.06 3.64 -105.94
C GLU A 238 -83.09 2.82 -107.25
N LYS A 239 -82.97 1.49 -107.16
CA LYS A 239 -83.08 0.58 -108.32
C LYS A 239 -84.52 0.37 -108.80
N LEU A 240 -85.53 0.70 -107.99
CA LEU A 240 -86.95 0.49 -108.31
C LEU A 240 -87.63 1.69 -108.97
N ARG A 241 -86.88 2.71 -109.42
CA ARG A 241 -87.48 3.92 -110.00
C ARG A 241 -86.80 4.38 -111.30
N LEU A 242 -87.50 4.17 -112.42
CA LEU A 242 -87.36 4.84 -113.74
C LEU A 242 -88.79 4.97 -114.30
N PRO A 243 -89.14 5.95 -115.16
CA PRO A 243 -88.51 7.24 -115.50
C PRO A 243 -89.52 8.43 -115.38
N SER A 244 -89.09 9.61 -115.85
CA SER A 244 -89.84 10.82 -116.27
C SER A 244 -89.93 12.04 -115.34
N GLU A 245 -89.38 13.12 -115.91
CA GLU A 245 -89.78 14.54 -115.86
C GLU A 245 -89.45 15.43 -114.66
N GLU A 246 -88.62 16.42 -115.02
CA GLU A 246 -88.50 17.79 -114.55
C GLU A 246 -89.65 18.35 -113.69
N SER A 247 -89.28 19.01 -112.58
CA SER A 247 -89.56 20.44 -112.38
C SER A 247 -88.99 20.92 -111.05
N VAL A 248 -87.92 21.72 -111.18
CA VAL A 248 -87.56 22.93 -110.42
C VAL A 248 -88.43 23.33 -109.22
N GLY A 249 -87.75 23.51 -108.08
CA GLY A 249 -87.83 24.76 -107.31
C GLY A 249 -88.58 24.76 -105.98
N THR A 250 -87.83 24.87 -104.87
CA THR A 250 -87.86 25.94 -103.83
C THR A 250 -87.05 25.44 -102.63
N GLU A 251 -85.76 25.75 -102.53
CA GLU A 251 -85.20 26.86 -101.75
C GLU A 251 -85.80 27.10 -100.34
N ARG A 252 -84.89 26.98 -99.36
CA ARG A 252 -84.74 27.81 -98.14
C ARG A 252 -85.79 27.69 -97.03
N ILE A 253 -85.42 26.98 -95.96
CA ILE A 253 -85.42 27.46 -94.55
C ILE A 253 -84.22 26.76 -93.86
N ALA A 254 -83.05 27.40 -93.77
CA ALA A 254 -82.54 28.10 -92.57
C ALA A 254 -82.37 27.12 -91.38
N ALA A 255 -81.16 26.72 -90.98
CA ALA A 255 -80.09 27.59 -90.51
C ALA A 255 -80.60 28.71 -89.58
N GLU A 256 -81.21 28.33 -88.46
CA GLU A 256 -81.25 29.16 -87.26
C GLU A 256 -81.44 28.26 -86.02
N LEU A 257 -80.32 27.93 -85.37
CA LEU A 257 -80.14 27.90 -83.91
C LEU A 257 -78.70 27.46 -83.62
N ARG A 258 -77.76 28.32 -84.03
CA ARG A 258 -76.64 28.63 -83.14
C ARG A 258 -77.21 29.44 -81.98
N GLN A 259 -76.69 29.16 -80.79
CA GLN A 259 -76.91 29.87 -79.52
C GLN A 259 -78.25 29.61 -78.82
N THR A 260 -78.21 28.67 -77.87
CA THR A 260 -78.47 28.99 -76.46
C THR A 260 -77.78 27.95 -75.57
N ARG A 261 -76.78 28.43 -74.83
CA ARG A 261 -76.44 28.10 -73.44
C ARG A 261 -76.10 26.66 -73.06
#